data_AF-A0A5J4ZSM5-F1
#
_entry.id   AF-A0A5J4ZSM5-F1
#
_cell.length_a   1.000
_cell.length_b   1.000
_cell.length_c   1.000
_cell.angle_alpha   90.00
_cell.angle_beta   90.00
_cell.angle_gamma   90.00
#
_symmetry.space_group_name_H-M   'P 1'
#
loop_
_entity.id
_entity.type
_entity.pdbx_description
1 polymer ?
#
loop_
_entity_poly.entity_id
_entity_poly.type
_entity_poly.pdbx_seq_one_letter_code
_entity_poly.pdbx_strand_id
1 'polypeptide(L)'
;MLTGTFTGTASIASFAVYLTYIDFMNNMGHCNFELVPKSLFSTFRPLKYLMYTPSFHSLHHTQFRTNYSLFMPIYDYIYEAEDRGIKVLSLGLLNQGEELNRNGELYIRRQPQLKVKVVDGSSLAVAVVLNSIPKGTTQVLLRGHLSKVAYSIALALCQMDIQVATLHKDEYYKLNARLGRDAGCNLVLSKGPSQRIWLVGDGLTEEEQLKASKGTLFIPFSQFPTKKMRKDCFYYNTPAMLTPKCLENVDSCENWLPRRVMSAWRIAGIVHALEGWDVHECGDMMFNIEKIWQASLQHGFHPLMMPQTPSLN
;
A
#
# COMPACT_ATOMS: atom_id res chain seq x y z
N MET A 1 -13.31 -9.64 17.07
CA MET A 1 -14.51 -9.68 17.94
C MET A 1 -14.76 -8.36 18.64
N LEU A 2 -13.84 -7.85 19.48
CA LEU A 2 -14.01 -6.56 20.16
C LEU A 2 -14.33 -5.39 19.22
N THR A 3 -13.64 -5.29 18.08
CA THR A 3 -13.93 -4.28 17.06
C THR A 3 -15.36 -4.34 16.55
N GLY A 4 -15.86 -5.54 16.17
CA GLY A 4 -17.23 -5.72 15.69
C GLY A 4 -18.29 -5.40 16.76
N THR A 5 -18.02 -5.70 18.04
CA THR A 5 -18.91 -5.29 19.14
C THR A 5 -18.90 -3.78 19.36
N PHE A 6 -17.73 -3.12 19.26
CA PHE A 6 -17.64 -1.66 19.40
C PHE A 6 -18.23 -0.90 18.21
N THR A 7 -18.18 -1.47 17.01
CA THR A 7 -18.74 -0.88 15.79
C THR A 7 -20.18 -1.29 15.52
N GLY A 8 -20.79 -2.11 16.39
CA GLY A 8 -22.17 -2.60 16.24
C GLY A 8 -22.38 -3.56 15.06
N THR A 9 -21.32 -4.14 14.52
CA THR A 9 -21.34 -5.04 13.34
C THR A 9 -21.12 -6.52 13.70
N ALA A 10 -21.00 -6.86 14.99
CA ALA A 10 -20.87 -8.24 15.44
C ALA A 10 -22.18 -9.03 15.26
N SER A 11 -22.08 -10.26 14.77
CA SER A 11 -23.19 -11.21 14.65
C SER A 11 -22.94 -12.48 15.46
N ILE A 12 -24.02 -13.19 15.83
CA ILE A 12 -23.92 -14.50 16.50
C ILE A 12 -23.10 -15.48 15.65
N ALA A 13 -23.29 -15.45 14.33
CA ALA A 13 -22.50 -16.23 13.38
C ALA A 13 -21.01 -15.90 13.47
N SER A 14 -20.64 -14.61 13.52
CA SER A 14 -19.23 -14.20 13.67
C SER A 14 -18.62 -14.67 15.00
N PHE A 15 -19.40 -14.70 16.07
CA PHE A 15 -18.98 -15.21 17.38
C PHE A 15 -18.74 -16.72 17.35
N ALA A 16 -19.68 -17.47 16.77
CA ALA A 16 -19.56 -18.92 16.61
C ALA A 16 -18.38 -19.31 15.71
N VAL A 17 -18.17 -18.59 14.61
CA VAL A 17 -17.01 -18.79 13.72
C VAL A 17 -15.71 -18.50 14.46
N TYR A 18 -15.63 -17.40 15.22
CA TYR A 18 -14.43 -17.05 15.98
C TYR A 18 -14.08 -18.11 17.03
N LEU A 19 -15.03 -18.53 17.86
CA LEU A 19 -14.78 -19.55 18.89
C LEU A 19 -14.37 -20.89 18.26
N THR A 20 -15.15 -21.36 17.29
CA THR A 20 -14.85 -22.62 16.59
C THR A 20 -13.49 -22.56 15.92
N TYR A 21 -13.15 -21.43 15.29
CA TYR A 21 -11.86 -21.24 14.63
C TYR A 21 -10.71 -21.23 15.62
N ILE A 22 -10.79 -20.45 16.72
CA ILE A 22 -9.72 -20.38 17.71
C ILE A 22 -9.50 -21.75 18.37
N ASP A 23 -10.56 -22.44 18.76
CA ASP A 23 -10.44 -23.77 19.38
C ASP A 23 -9.90 -24.81 18.39
N PHE A 24 -10.36 -24.78 17.15
CA PHE A 24 -9.84 -25.65 16.10
C PHE A 24 -8.37 -25.39 15.84
N MET A 25 -7.97 -24.13 15.69
CA MET A 25 -6.58 -23.76 15.44
C MET A 25 -5.70 -24.10 16.64
N ASN A 26 -6.12 -23.81 17.87
CA ASN A 26 -5.36 -24.16 19.07
C ASN A 26 -5.16 -25.69 19.20
N ASN A 27 -6.22 -26.48 18.99
CA ASN A 27 -6.12 -27.94 18.98
C ASN A 27 -5.23 -28.46 17.86
N MET A 28 -5.35 -27.87 16.66
CA MET A 28 -4.53 -28.23 15.52
C MET A 28 -3.05 -28.00 15.83
N GLY A 29 -2.66 -26.86 16.41
CA GLY A 29 -1.23 -26.63 16.60
C GLY A 29 -0.61 -27.40 17.76
N HIS A 30 -1.40 -27.87 18.72
CA HIS A 30 -0.95 -28.86 19.71
C HIS A 30 -0.90 -30.29 19.15
N CYS A 31 -1.28 -30.52 17.88
CA CYS A 31 -0.99 -31.79 17.23
C CYS A 31 0.51 -31.92 16.98
N ASN A 32 1.10 -33.05 17.36
CA ASN A 32 2.53 -33.36 17.12
C ASN A 32 2.81 -33.75 15.66
N PHE A 33 1.96 -33.36 14.71
CA PHE A 33 2.04 -33.73 13.30
C PHE A 33 1.74 -32.51 12.41
N GLU A 34 2.59 -32.26 11.41
CA GLU A 34 2.40 -31.17 10.45
C GLU A 34 1.35 -31.56 9.41
N LEU A 35 0.13 -31.05 9.62
CA LEU A 35 -1.04 -31.29 8.76
C LEU A 35 -1.04 -30.40 7.52
N VAL A 36 -0.29 -29.29 7.53
CA VAL A 36 -0.28 -28.32 6.45
C VAL A 36 0.81 -28.68 5.43
N PRO A 37 0.43 -29.06 4.19
CA PRO A 37 1.42 -29.42 3.19
C PRO A 37 2.19 -28.17 2.73
N LYS A 38 3.52 -28.30 2.58
CA LYS A 38 4.39 -27.22 2.08
C LYS A 38 3.94 -26.69 0.72
N SER A 39 3.30 -27.53 -0.10
CA SER A 39 2.75 -27.15 -1.41
C SER A 39 1.70 -26.05 -1.30
N LEU A 40 0.93 -25.99 -0.21
CA LEU A 40 -0.06 -24.95 0.02
C LEU A 40 0.59 -23.57 0.09
N PHE A 41 1.72 -23.46 0.79
CA PHE A 41 2.49 -22.21 0.86
C PHE A 41 3.23 -21.88 -0.43
N SER A 42 3.56 -22.86 -1.27
CA SER A 42 4.11 -22.57 -2.59
C SER A 42 3.04 -22.06 -3.56
N THR A 43 1.81 -22.57 -3.47
CA THR A 43 0.68 -22.19 -4.33
C THR A 43 0.11 -20.83 -3.95
N PHE A 44 -0.02 -20.55 -2.66
CA PHE A 44 -0.49 -19.25 -2.15
C PHE A 44 0.50 -18.69 -1.12
N ARG A 45 1.59 -18.10 -1.61
CA ARG A 45 2.70 -17.58 -0.79
C ARG A 45 2.30 -16.62 0.34
N PRO A 46 1.33 -15.70 0.18
CA PRO A 46 0.91 -14.82 1.27
C PRO A 46 0.43 -15.58 2.51
N LEU A 47 -0.13 -16.78 2.33
CA LEU A 47 -0.67 -17.60 3.41
C LEU A 47 0.38 -17.94 4.48
N LYS A 48 1.66 -18.07 4.11
CA LYS A 48 2.74 -18.37 5.05
C LYS A 48 2.88 -17.31 6.17
N TYR A 49 2.49 -16.07 5.89
CA TYR A 49 2.58 -14.97 6.85
C TYR A 49 1.32 -14.81 7.71
N LEU A 50 0.22 -15.42 7.27
CA LEU A 50 -1.11 -15.25 7.87
C LEU A 50 -1.63 -16.53 8.52
N MET A 51 -1.06 -17.69 8.17
CA MET A 51 -1.53 -18.99 8.61
C MET A 51 -0.52 -19.65 9.53
N TYR A 52 -1.01 -19.89 10.73
CA TYR A 52 -0.44 -20.75 11.74
C TYR A 52 -0.35 -22.22 11.33
N THR A 53 0.69 -22.94 11.77
CA THR A 53 0.82 -24.39 11.61
C THR A 53 1.23 -25.08 12.91
N PRO A 54 1.04 -26.41 13.04
CA PRO A 54 1.52 -27.17 14.18
C PRO A 54 3.02 -27.07 14.42
N SER A 55 3.84 -27.05 13.36
CA SER A 55 5.28 -26.84 13.51
C SER A 55 5.60 -25.47 14.11
N PHE A 56 4.89 -24.43 13.65
CA PHE A 56 5.06 -23.06 14.13
C PHE A 56 4.67 -22.94 15.62
N HIS A 57 3.54 -23.54 16.03
CA HIS A 57 3.08 -23.59 17.42
C HIS A 57 4.00 -24.38 18.34
N SER A 58 4.49 -25.53 17.88
CA SER A 58 5.42 -26.36 18.63
C SER A 58 6.73 -25.60 18.89
N LEU A 59 7.24 -24.87 17.88
CA LEU A 59 8.41 -24.00 18.03
C LEU A 59 8.15 -22.86 19.02
N HIS A 60 6.98 -22.23 19.01
CA HIS A 60 6.60 -21.22 20.01
C HIS A 60 6.70 -21.76 21.46
N HIS A 61 6.28 -23.01 21.71
CA HIS A 61 6.35 -23.62 23.04
C HIS A 61 7.73 -24.18 23.41
N THR A 62 8.53 -24.61 22.43
CA THR A 62 9.83 -25.25 22.68
C THR A 62 11.00 -24.26 22.62
N GLN A 63 10.86 -23.20 21.83
CA GLN A 63 11.84 -22.14 21.63
C GLN A 63 11.17 -20.80 21.97
N PHE A 64 11.13 -20.46 23.26
CA PHE A 64 10.51 -19.24 23.83
C PHE A 64 11.08 -17.89 23.32
N ARG A 65 11.91 -17.92 22.27
CA ARG A 65 12.49 -16.75 21.60
C ARG A 65 12.02 -16.58 20.15
N THR A 66 11.13 -17.44 19.65
CA THR A 66 10.59 -17.38 18.29
C THR A 66 9.07 -17.59 18.31
N ASN A 67 8.37 -17.14 17.27
CA ASN A 67 6.95 -17.42 17.04
C ASN A 67 5.96 -16.90 18.12
N TYR A 68 6.22 -15.73 18.71
CA TYR A 68 5.42 -15.05 19.74
C TYR A 68 3.95 -14.78 19.38
N SER A 69 3.58 -14.71 18.09
CA SER A 69 2.17 -14.55 17.72
C SER A 69 1.51 -15.89 17.43
N LEU A 70 0.62 -16.29 18.35
CA LEU A 70 -0.04 -17.59 18.33
C LEU A 70 -0.72 -17.93 16.99
N PHE A 71 -1.26 -16.97 16.23
CA PHE A 71 -1.97 -17.29 14.97
C PHE A 71 -1.51 -16.49 13.74
N MET A 72 -0.55 -15.57 13.89
CA MET A 72 -0.16 -14.66 12.80
C MET A 72 1.37 -14.54 12.71
N PRO A 73 2.04 -15.43 11.96
CA PRO A 73 3.51 -15.47 11.84
C PRO A 73 4.17 -14.15 11.44
N ILE A 74 3.43 -13.24 10.79
CA ILE A 74 3.94 -11.92 10.40
C ILE A 74 4.54 -11.13 11.57
N TYR A 75 3.98 -11.22 12.79
CA TYR A 75 4.54 -10.49 13.95
C TYR A 75 5.93 -11.01 14.31
N ASP A 76 6.19 -12.29 14.10
CA ASP A 76 7.45 -12.91 14.50
C ASP A 76 8.58 -12.62 13.54
N TYR A 77 8.27 -12.44 12.25
CA TYR A 77 9.25 -11.92 11.31
C TYR A 77 9.72 -10.50 11.64
N ILE A 78 8.89 -9.68 12.30
CA ILE A 78 9.28 -8.33 12.73
C ILE A 78 10.23 -8.40 13.91
N TYR A 79 9.92 -9.23 14.90
CA TYR A 79 10.78 -9.41 16.06
C TYR A 79 12.09 -10.12 15.69
N GLU A 80 12.03 -11.10 14.79
CA GLU A 80 13.23 -11.73 14.24
C GLU A 80 14.10 -10.71 13.46
N ALA A 81 13.50 -9.77 12.74
CA ALA A 81 14.25 -8.70 12.09
C ALA A 81 14.97 -7.82 13.13
N GLU A 82 14.33 -7.49 14.24
CA GLU A 82 14.97 -6.76 15.34
C GLU A 82 16.11 -7.54 15.99
N ASP A 83 15.89 -8.83 16.30
CA ASP A 83 16.93 -9.70 16.88
C ASP A 83 18.14 -9.86 15.95
N ARG A 84 17.92 -9.81 14.63
CA ARG A 84 18.97 -9.82 13.60
C ARG A 84 19.63 -8.46 13.38
N GLY A 85 19.23 -7.42 14.11
CA GLY A 85 19.78 -6.07 13.98
C GLY A 85 19.38 -5.35 12.69
N ILE A 86 18.27 -5.74 12.06
CA ILE A 86 17.73 -5.04 10.89
C ILE A 86 17.27 -3.64 11.31
N LYS A 87 17.70 -2.63 10.55
CA LYS A 87 17.39 -1.22 10.84
C LYS A 87 16.00 -0.80 10.32
N VAL A 88 15.62 -1.29 9.15
CA VAL A 88 14.36 -0.94 8.48
C VAL A 88 13.66 -2.18 7.95
N LEU A 89 12.36 -2.27 8.22
CA LEU A 89 11.48 -3.28 7.67
C LEU A 89 10.45 -2.63 6.74
N SER A 90 10.55 -2.94 5.45
CA SER A 90 9.58 -2.50 4.44
C SER A 90 8.41 -3.46 4.35
N LEU A 91 7.18 -2.95 4.53
CA LEU A 91 5.96 -3.70 4.27
C LEU A 91 5.71 -3.76 2.77
N GLY A 92 5.31 -4.93 2.26
CA GLY A 92 5.06 -5.14 0.84
C GLY A 92 3.64 -5.61 0.55
N LEU A 93 3.05 -5.09 -0.53
CA LEU A 93 1.74 -5.47 -1.05
C LEU A 93 0.67 -5.50 0.06
N LEU A 94 0.00 -6.64 0.26
CA LEU A 94 -1.11 -6.78 1.19
C LEU A 94 -0.73 -6.51 2.65
N ASN A 95 0.56 -6.62 3.01
CA ASN A 95 1.04 -6.29 4.36
C ASN A 95 0.98 -4.79 4.67
N GLN A 96 0.67 -3.95 3.69
CA GLN A 96 0.43 -2.51 3.87
C GLN A 96 -1.05 -2.21 4.13
N GLY A 97 -1.94 -3.19 4.04
CA GLY A 97 -3.39 -2.97 4.13
C GLY A 97 -3.82 -2.35 5.46
N GLU A 98 -4.55 -1.24 5.39
CA GLU A 98 -5.14 -0.60 6.58
C GLU A 98 -6.03 -1.56 7.38
N GLU A 99 -6.87 -2.32 6.68
CA GLU A 99 -7.78 -3.32 7.28
C GLU A 99 -7.03 -4.48 7.95
N LEU A 100 -5.80 -4.77 7.53
CA LEU A 100 -5.01 -5.89 8.03
C LEU A 100 -4.26 -5.53 9.31
N ASN A 101 -3.51 -4.43 9.28
CA ASN A 101 -2.60 -4.06 10.37
C ASN A 101 -2.47 -2.54 10.56
N ARG A 102 -3.41 -1.76 10.01
CA ARG A 102 -3.39 -0.29 10.00
C ARG A 102 -2.10 0.26 9.41
N ASN A 103 -1.75 -0.20 8.20
CA ASN A 103 -0.52 0.19 7.50
C ASN A 103 0.73 0.03 8.40
N GLY A 104 0.80 -1.05 9.18
CA GLY A 104 1.91 -1.34 10.10
C GLY A 104 1.84 -0.70 11.49
N GLU A 105 0.90 0.20 11.77
CA GLU A 105 0.78 0.86 13.09
C GLU A 105 0.56 -0.15 14.22
N LEU A 106 -0.14 -1.25 13.92
CA LEU A 106 -0.42 -2.29 14.91
C LEU A 106 0.85 -2.92 15.49
N TYR A 107 1.93 -2.99 14.71
CA TYR A 107 3.22 -3.50 15.19
C TYR A 107 3.84 -2.58 16.24
N ILE A 108 3.78 -1.27 15.99
CA ILE A 108 4.33 -0.25 16.88
C ILE A 108 3.50 -0.14 18.17
N ARG A 109 2.17 -0.22 18.06
CA ARG A 109 1.29 -0.23 19.23
C ARG A 109 1.52 -1.43 20.15
N ARG A 110 1.84 -2.60 19.57
CA ARG A 110 2.13 -3.81 20.34
C ARG A 110 3.49 -3.78 21.00
N GLN A 111 4.49 -3.21 20.33
CA GLN A 111 5.85 -3.06 20.86
C GLN A 111 6.35 -1.63 20.66
N PRO A 112 6.04 -0.69 21.57
CA PRO A 112 6.44 0.71 21.42
C PRO A 112 7.95 0.95 21.45
N GLN A 113 8.72 -0.02 21.96
CA GLN A 113 10.19 0.05 22.07
C GLN A 113 10.90 -0.57 20.86
N LEU A 114 10.17 -0.91 19.78
CA LEU A 114 10.70 -1.54 18.58
C LEU A 114 11.80 -0.66 17.95
N LYS A 115 13.02 -1.18 17.87
CA LYS A 115 14.16 -0.44 17.29
C LYS A 115 14.14 -0.46 15.76
N VAL A 116 13.65 -1.55 15.15
CA VAL A 116 13.51 -1.62 13.68
C VAL A 116 12.43 -0.64 13.22
N LYS A 117 12.74 0.18 12.22
CA LYS A 117 11.78 1.12 11.64
C LYS A 117 10.89 0.44 10.62
N VAL A 118 9.60 0.40 10.91
CA VAL A 118 8.56 -0.07 9.97
C VAL A 118 8.24 1.02 8.94
N VAL A 119 8.30 0.67 7.66
CA VAL A 119 8.04 1.57 6.51
C VAL A 119 7.06 0.90 5.55
N ASP A 120 5.86 1.46 5.42
CA ASP A 120 4.91 1.02 4.38
C ASP A 120 5.18 1.64 3.01
N GLY A 121 5.88 2.78 2.95
CA GLY A 121 6.38 3.40 1.73
C GLY A 121 5.40 4.27 0.96
N SER A 122 4.30 4.66 1.59
CA SER A 122 3.25 5.49 0.99
C SER A 122 3.73 6.86 0.52
N SER A 123 4.73 7.45 1.17
CA SER A 123 5.23 8.80 0.90
C SER A 123 5.96 8.86 -0.45
N LEU A 124 6.77 7.85 -0.77
CA LEU A 124 7.39 7.76 -2.08
C LEU A 124 6.37 7.40 -3.17
N ALA A 125 5.36 6.59 -2.85
CA ALA A 125 4.27 6.32 -3.79
C ALA A 125 3.51 7.60 -4.15
N VAL A 126 3.17 8.44 -3.16
CA VAL A 126 2.59 9.77 -3.37
C VAL A 126 3.52 10.63 -4.23
N ALA A 127 4.81 10.70 -3.89
CA ALA A 127 5.79 11.47 -4.67
C ALA A 127 5.84 11.05 -6.15
N VAL A 128 5.85 9.75 -6.43
CA VAL A 128 5.84 9.21 -7.80
C VAL A 128 4.56 9.61 -8.54
N VAL A 129 3.38 9.54 -7.89
CA VAL A 129 2.12 9.96 -8.52
C VAL A 129 2.14 11.45 -8.85
N LEU A 130 2.52 12.29 -7.89
CA LEU A 130 2.59 13.75 -8.08
C LEU A 130 3.54 14.13 -9.23
N ASN A 131 4.71 13.49 -9.30
CA ASN A 131 5.69 13.73 -10.36
C ASN A 131 5.32 13.07 -11.71
N SER A 132 4.31 12.19 -11.75
CA SER A 132 3.79 11.60 -12.99
C SER A 132 2.71 12.47 -13.65
N ILE A 133 2.17 13.45 -12.93
CA ILE A 133 1.15 14.36 -13.46
C ILE A 133 1.81 15.32 -14.47
N PRO A 134 1.29 15.46 -15.70
CA PRO A 134 1.84 16.38 -16.68
C PRO A 134 1.89 17.82 -16.18
N LYS A 135 3.00 18.52 -16.45
CA LYS A 135 3.16 19.94 -16.13
C LYS A 135 2.04 20.76 -16.78
N GLY A 136 1.49 21.74 -16.06
CA GLY A 136 0.37 22.56 -16.51
C GLY A 136 -1.01 21.95 -16.29
N THR A 137 -1.11 20.77 -15.65
CA THR A 137 -2.39 20.22 -15.21
C THR A 137 -3.02 21.11 -14.15
N THR A 138 -4.23 21.60 -14.40
CA THR A 138 -5.00 22.44 -13.46
C THR A 138 -6.10 21.68 -12.73
N GLN A 139 -6.51 20.52 -13.26
CA GLN A 139 -7.56 19.69 -12.66
C GLN A 139 -7.29 18.20 -12.89
N VAL A 140 -7.62 17.39 -11.89
CA VAL A 140 -7.57 15.92 -11.93
C VAL A 140 -8.89 15.34 -11.43
N LEU A 141 -9.25 14.14 -11.87
CA LEU A 141 -10.33 13.36 -11.28
C LEU A 141 -9.76 12.27 -10.36
N LEU A 142 -10.21 12.22 -9.11
CA LEU A 142 -9.84 11.16 -8.17
C LEU A 142 -10.92 10.07 -8.15
N ARG A 143 -10.53 8.82 -8.44
CA ARG A 143 -11.41 7.63 -8.41
C ARG A 143 -10.79 6.47 -7.64
N GLY A 144 -11.67 5.57 -7.17
CA GLY A 144 -11.31 4.42 -6.35
C GLY A 144 -11.42 4.71 -4.85
N HIS A 145 -11.02 3.74 -4.03
CA HIS A 145 -11.09 3.81 -2.58
C HIS A 145 -10.19 4.92 -2.03
N LEU A 146 -10.70 5.64 -1.02
CA LEU A 146 -9.97 6.71 -0.33
C LEU A 146 -8.98 6.12 0.70
N SER A 147 -7.87 5.59 0.22
CA SER A 147 -6.74 5.17 1.06
C SER A 147 -5.96 6.36 1.61
N LYS A 148 -5.06 6.14 2.58
CA LYS A 148 -4.17 7.21 3.06
C LYS A 148 -3.31 7.85 1.95
N VAL A 149 -2.95 7.07 0.92
CA VAL A 149 -2.26 7.57 -0.28
C VAL A 149 -3.18 8.52 -1.06
N ALA A 150 -4.45 8.15 -1.26
CA ALA A 150 -5.44 8.99 -1.93
C ALA A 150 -5.65 10.33 -1.21
N TYR A 151 -5.81 10.31 0.12
CA TYR A 151 -5.92 11.53 0.93
C TYR A 151 -4.68 12.42 0.82
N SER A 152 -3.49 11.81 0.85
CA SER A 152 -2.22 12.54 0.78
C SER A 152 -2.01 13.18 -0.59
N ILE A 153 -2.36 12.48 -1.67
CA ILE A 153 -2.36 13.02 -3.03
C ILE A 153 -3.32 14.20 -3.14
N ALA A 154 -4.57 14.03 -2.68
CA ALA A 154 -5.57 15.09 -2.75
C ALA A 154 -5.12 16.34 -1.98
N LEU A 155 -4.58 16.15 -0.77
CA LEU A 155 -4.03 17.25 0.04
C LEU A 155 -2.90 17.98 -0.68
N ALA A 156 -1.90 17.23 -1.19
CA ALA A 156 -0.75 17.82 -1.87
C ALA A 156 -1.17 18.59 -3.13
N LEU A 157 -2.06 18.04 -3.94
CA LEU A 157 -2.55 18.71 -5.15
C LEU A 157 -3.35 19.96 -4.84
N CYS A 158 -4.22 19.92 -3.84
CA CYS A 158 -4.95 21.11 -3.43
C CYS A 158 -4.01 22.22 -2.91
N GLN A 159 -2.93 21.87 -2.20
CA GLN A 159 -1.91 22.83 -1.75
C GLN A 159 -1.07 23.39 -2.91
N MET A 160 -1.03 22.69 -4.05
CA MET A 160 -0.38 23.12 -5.29
C MET A 160 -1.33 23.89 -6.23
N ASP A 161 -2.51 24.31 -5.74
CA ASP A 161 -3.55 24.96 -6.52
C ASP A 161 -4.06 24.16 -7.73
N ILE A 162 -4.00 22.82 -7.62
CA ILE A 162 -4.59 21.90 -8.59
C ILE A 162 -5.94 21.44 -8.08
N GLN A 163 -6.97 21.59 -8.92
CA GLN A 163 -8.32 21.20 -8.57
C GLN A 163 -8.46 19.66 -8.54
N VAL A 164 -8.89 19.13 -7.41
CA VAL A 164 -9.17 17.70 -7.24
C VAL A 164 -10.68 17.48 -7.34
N ALA A 165 -11.11 16.86 -8.43
CA ALA A 165 -12.51 16.55 -8.67
C ALA A 165 -12.89 15.15 -8.14
N THR A 166 -14.07 15.04 -7.54
CA THR A 166 -14.73 13.75 -7.24
C THR A 166 -16.07 13.65 -7.96
N LEU A 167 -16.55 12.43 -8.22
CA LEU A 167 -17.88 12.21 -8.81
C LEU A 167 -18.95 11.99 -7.75
N HIS A 168 -18.58 11.39 -6.61
CA HIS A 168 -19.53 11.02 -5.57
C HIS A 168 -19.48 12.00 -4.39
N LYS A 169 -20.66 12.34 -3.88
CA LYS A 169 -20.82 13.27 -2.76
C LYS A 169 -20.20 12.74 -1.47
N ASP A 170 -20.30 11.44 -1.21
CA ASP A 170 -19.75 10.85 0.01
C ASP A 170 -18.22 10.92 0.03
N GLU A 171 -17.56 10.66 -1.10
CA GLU A 171 -16.12 10.81 -1.25
C GLU A 171 -15.69 12.27 -1.07
N TYR A 172 -16.43 13.21 -1.68
CA TYR A 172 -16.20 14.65 -1.50
C TYR A 172 -16.23 15.03 -0.01
N TYR A 173 -17.27 14.61 0.73
CA TYR A 173 -17.39 14.95 2.15
C TYR A 173 -16.29 14.30 3.00
N LYS A 174 -15.93 13.04 2.72
CA LYS A 174 -14.82 12.36 3.42
C LYS A 174 -13.48 13.07 3.20
N LEU A 175 -13.17 13.45 1.96
CA LEU A 175 -11.97 14.23 1.63
C LEU A 175 -12.00 15.59 2.31
N ASN A 176 -13.08 16.34 2.16
CA ASN A 176 -13.20 17.68 2.74
C ASN A 176 -13.05 17.66 4.27
N ALA A 177 -13.61 16.64 4.93
CA ALA A 177 -13.48 16.47 6.37
C ALA A 177 -12.03 16.24 6.82
N ARG A 178 -11.22 15.54 6.00
CA ARG A 178 -9.82 15.20 6.33
C ARG A 178 -8.81 16.28 5.91
N LEU A 179 -9.06 16.97 4.79
CA LEU A 179 -8.17 18.02 4.27
C LEU A 179 -8.29 19.34 5.06
N GLY A 180 -9.44 19.59 5.71
CA GLY A 180 -9.70 20.85 6.39
C GLY A 180 -10.06 22.00 5.42
N ARG A 181 -10.41 23.17 5.95
CA ARG A 181 -10.95 24.29 5.14
C ARG A 181 -9.92 24.90 4.18
N ASP A 182 -8.68 25.07 4.62
CA ASP A 182 -7.67 25.80 3.83
C ASP A 182 -7.15 24.98 2.64
N ALA A 183 -6.96 23.67 2.82
CA ALA A 183 -6.62 22.77 1.71
C ALA A 183 -7.85 22.25 0.95
N GLY A 184 -9.06 22.35 1.52
CA GLY A 184 -10.29 21.92 0.86
C GLY A 184 -10.75 22.83 -0.27
N CYS A 185 -10.22 24.06 -0.38
CA CYS A 185 -10.67 25.05 -1.38
C CYS A 185 -10.59 24.56 -2.84
N ASN A 186 -9.62 23.69 -3.15
CA ASN A 186 -9.41 23.13 -4.48
C ASN A 186 -10.09 21.77 -4.69
N LEU A 187 -10.83 21.27 -3.70
CA LEU A 187 -11.66 20.08 -3.84
C LEU A 187 -13.02 20.44 -4.45
N VAL A 188 -13.45 19.75 -5.50
CA VAL A 188 -14.73 20.01 -6.17
C VAL A 188 -15.54 18.76 -6.45
N LEU A 189 -16.87 18.91 -6.39
CA LEU A 189 -17.78 17.89 -6.89
C LEU A 189 -18.02 18.12 -8.39
N SER A 190 -17.54 17.20 -9.22
CA SER A 190 -17.72 17.28 -10.67
C SER A 190 -19.10 16.81 -11.10
N LYS A 191 -19.67 17.48 -12.10
CA LYS A 191 -20.94 17.07 -12.73
C LYS A 191 -20.78 15.87 -13.67
N GLY A 192 -19.55 15.51 -14.00
CA GLY A 192 -19.23 14.40 -14.89
C GLY A 192 -17.73 14.18 -15.03
N PRO A 193 -17.31 13.12 -15.73
CA PRO A 193 -15.92 12.69 -15.76
C PRO A 193 -15.13 13.32 -16.93
N SER A 194 -15.15 14.65 -17.05
CA SER A 194 -14.58 15.40 -18.18
C SER A 194 -13.07 15.65 -18.07
N GLN A 195 -12.47 15.39 -16.91
CA GLN A 195 -11.04 15.60 -16.67
C GLN A 195 -10.19 14.65 -17.52
N ARG A 196 -9.10 15.18 -18.08
CA ARG A 196 -8.14 14.42 -18.90
C ARG A 196 -7.21 13.55 -18.07
N ILE A 197 -6.97 13.91 -16.81
CA ILE A 197 -6.07 13.20 -15.90
C ILE A 197 -6.89 12.56 -14.79
N TRP A 198 -6.80 11.25 -14.67
CA TRP A 198 -7.50 10.46 -13.65
C TRP A 198 -6.49 9.82 -12.74
N LEU A 199 -6.57 10.14 -11.45
CA LEU A 199 -5.81 9.48 -10.40
C LEU A 199 -6.69 8.34 -9.87
N VAL A 200 -6.22 7.10 -10.02
CA VAL A 200 -7.06 5.92 -9.82
C VAL A 200 -6.50 4.93 -8.81
N GLY A 201 -7.34 4.49 -7.88
CA GLY A 201 -7.01 3.47 -6.90
C GLY A 201 -7.80 2.18 -7.10
N ASP A 202 -7.69 1.29 -6.12
CA ASP A 202 -8.52 0.10 -6.05
C ASP A 202 -10.00 0.46 -6.00
N GLY A 203 -10.86 -0.40 -6.53
CA GLY A 203 -12.31 -0.13 -6.61
C GLY A 203 -12.75 0.69 -7.83
N LEU A 204 -11.83 1.12 -8.71
CA LEU A 204 -12.21 1.68 -10.01
C LEU A 204 -12.93 0.63 -10.86
N THR A 205 -14.16 0.92 -11.26
CA THR A 205 -15.01 0.00 -12.04
C THR A 205 -14.80 0.14 -13.55
N GLU A 206 -15.22 -0.89 -14.28
CA GLU A 206 -15.24 -0.87 -15.75
C GLU A 206 -16.19 0.21 -16.30
N GLU A 207 -17.38 0.33 -15.73
CA GLU A 207 -18.38 1.32 -16.14
C GLU A 207 -17.88 2.76 -15.99
N GLU A 208 -17.10 3.05 -14.94
CA GLU A 208 -16.48 4.36 -14.76
C GLU A 208 -15.43 4.63 -15.83
N GLN A 209 -14.56 3.66 -16.12
CA GLN A 209 -13.55 3.82 -17.17
C GLN A 209 -14.17 4.06 -18.55
N LEU A 210 -15.29 3.39 -18.87
CA LEU A 210 -15.98 3.59 -20.13
C LEU A 210 -16.49 5.02 -20.32
N LYS A 211 -16.78 5.74 -19.23
CA LYS A 211 -17.23 7.15 -19.26
C LYS A 211 -16.09 8.15 -19.48
N ALA A 212 -14.82 7.72 -19.44
CA ALA A 212 -13.69 8.62 -19.65
C ALA A 212 -13.65 9.20 -21.07
N SER A 213 -13.01 10.35 -21.24
CA SER A 213 -12.82 10.92 -22.59
C SER A 213 -11.72 10.18 -23.36
N LYS A 214 -11.80 10.17 -24.70
CA LYS A 214 -10.69 9.69 -25.54
C LYS A 214 -9.40 10.43 -25.19
N GLY A 215 -8.31 9.71 -24.96
CA GLY A 215 -7.01 10.26 -24.60
C GLY A 215 -6.85 10.60 -23.11
N THR A 216 -7.76 10.14 -22.25
CA THR A 216 -7.59 10.27 -20.79
C THR A 216 -6.34 9.50 -20.31
N LEU A 217 -5.60 10.11 -19.40
CA LEU A 217 -4.45 9.52 -18.71
C LEU A 217 -4.91 8.95 -17.36
N PHE A 218 -4.79 7.64 -17.20
CA PHE A 218 -5.00 6.94 -15.93
C PHE A 218 -3.66 6.78 -15.21
N ILE A 219 -3.50 7.48 -14.10
CA ILE A 219 -2.33 7.42 -13.22
C ILE A 219 -2.73 6.68 -11.93
N PRO A 220 -2.33 5.42 -11.78
CA PRO A 220 -2.71 4.64 -10.61
C PRO A 220 -1.96 5.11 -9.36
N PHE A 221 -2.62 5.02 -8.20
CA PHE A 221 -2.03 5.21 -6.88
C PHE A 221 -2.15 3.98 -5.98
N SER A 222 -2.63 2.85 -6.50
CA SER A 222 -2.67 1.55 -5.80
C SER A 222 -1.52 0.64 -6.19
N GLN A 223 -1.30 -0.40 -5.38
CA GLN A 223 -0.20 -1.36 -5.55
C GLN A 223 -0.43 -2.28 -6.75
N PHE A 224 -1.69 -2.58 -7.08
CA PHE A 224 -2.07 -3.45 -8.19
C PHE A 224 -2.39 -2.64 -9.45
N PRO A 225 -2.01 -3.15 -10.64
CA PRO A 225 -2.22 -2.42 -11.88
C PRO A 225 -3.70 -2.28 -12.23
N THR A 226 -4.09 -1.11 -12.72
CA THR A 226 -5.44 -0.86 -13.22
C THR A 226 -5.75 -1.72 -14.44
N LYS A 227 -6.87 -2.44 -14.42
CA LYS A 227 -7.37 -3.17 -15.58
C LYS A 227 -7.73 -2.18 -16.70
N LYS A 228 -7.13 -2.35 -17.88
CA LYS A 228 -7.30 -1.45 -19.02
C LYS A 228 -8.60 -1.76 -19.76
N MET A 229 -9.59 -0.87 -19.67
CA MET A 229 -10.90 -1.06 -20.32
C MET A 229 -11.06 -0.28 -21.62
N ARG A 230 -10.25 0.76 -21.84
CA ARG A 230 -10.29 1.58 -23.06
C ARG A 230 -8.99 1.53 -23.84
N LYS A 231 -9.06 1.26 -25.14
CA LYS A 231 -7.88 1.22 -26.02
C LYS A 231 -7.40 2.60 -26.46
N ASP A 232 -8.26 3.60 -26.38
CA ASP A 232 -8.03 4.97 -26.80
C ASP A 232 -7.65 5.90 -25.62
N CYS A 233 -7.24 5.32 -24.50
CA CYS A 233 -6.75 5.99 -23.29
C CYS A 233 -5.35 5.47 -22.93
N PHE A 234 -4.65 6.20 -22.08
CA PHE A 234 -3.30 5.83 -21.64
C PHE A 234 -3.32 5.39 -20.18
N TYR A 235 -2.58 4.33 -19.87
CA TYR A 235 -2.54 3.74 -18.54
C TYR A 235 -1.08 3.67 -18.08
N TYR A 236 -0.79 4.40 -17.02
CA TYR A 236 0.51 4.37 -16.36
C TYR A 236 0.65 3.06 -15.56
N ASN A 237 1.89 2.71 -15.24
CA ASN A 237 2.16 1.65 -14.28
C ASN A 237 1.84 2.12 -12.86
N THR A 238 1.63 1.18 -11.94
CA THR A 238 1.59 1.49 -10.51
C THR A 238 2.85 2.23 -10.08
N PRO A 239 2.78 3.06 -9.02
CA PRO A 239 3.93 3.85 -8.57
C PRO A 239 5.19 2.99 -8.43
N ALA A 240 6.14 3.24 -9.34
CA ALA A 240 7.35 2.44 -9.50
C ALA A 240 8.43 3.27 -10.18
N MET A 241 9.69 2.85 -9.99
CA MET A 241 10.86 3.54 -10.51
C MET A 241 11.87 2.53 -11.05
N LEU A 242 12.71 2.96 -12.00
CA LEU A 242 13.88 2.24 -12.45
C LEU A 242 14.89 2.09 -11.31
N THR A 243 15.47 0.91 -11.16
CA THR A 243 16.50 0.64 -10.16
C THR A 243 17.89 1.07 -10.63
N PRO A 244 18.77 1.51 -9.71
CA PRO A 244 20.13 1.89 -10.04
C PRO A 244 20.91 0.72 -10.64
N LYS A 245 21.93 1.00 -11.47
CA LYS A 245 22.74 -0.01 -12.16
C LYS A 245 23.53 -0.93 -11.24
N CYS A 246 23.84 -0.47 -10.03
CA CYS A 246 24.50 -1.29 -9.01
C CYS A 246 23.59 -2.38 -8.43
N LEU A 247 22.27 -2.28 -8.59
CA LEU A 247 21.35 -3.30 -8.10
C LEU A 247 21.19 -4.40 -9.17
N GLU A 248 22.03 -5.42 -9.05
CA GLU A 248 22.08 -6.57 -9.95
C GLU A 248 20.97 -7.59 -9.65
N ASN A 249 20.67 -8.46 -10.62
CA ASN A 249 19.72 -9.57 -10.51
C ASN A 249 18.28 -9.16 -10.11
N VAL A 250 17.88 -7.93 -10.47
CA VAL A 250 16.48 -7.47 -10.35
C VAL A 250 15.71 -7.83 -11.61
N ASP A 251 15.25 -9.08 -11.66
CA ASP A 251 14.42 -9.56 -12.77
C ASP A 251 13.05 -8.89 -12.78
N SER A 252 12.28 -9.02 -11.70
CA SER A 252 10.97 -8.38 -11.56
C SER A 252 10.62 -8.35 -10.09
N CYS A 253 10.40 -7.16 -9.52
CA CYS A 253 9.98 -7.01 -8.13
C CYS A 253 8.53 -7.46 -7.94
N GLU A 254 7.67 -7.08 -8.88
CA GLU A 254 6.29 -7.51 -9.02
C GLU A 254 6.07 -7.97 -10.46
N ASN A 255 5.35 -9.08 -10.66
CA ASN A 255 5.24 -9.75 -11.97
C ASN A 255 4.62 -8.91 -13.11
N TRP A 256 4.02 -7.76 -12.80
CA TRP A 256 3.51 -6.79 -13.78
C TRP A 256 4.48 -5.64 -14.09
N LEU A 257 5.59 -5.51 -13.36
CA LEU A 257 6.61 -4.49 -13.62
C LEU A 257 7.71 -5.01 -14.57
N PRO A 258 8.23 -4.14 -15.46
CA PRO A 258 9.35 -4.49 -16.32
C PRO A 258 10.61 -4.86 -15.55
N ARG A 259 11.60 -5.42 -16.26
CA ARG A 259 12.92 -5.66 -15.69
C ARG A 259 13.55 -4.39 -15.16
N ARG A 260 14.22 -4.51 -14.01
CA ARG A 260 14.88 -3.40 -13.32
C ARG A 260 13.94 -2.25 -12.94
N VAL A 261 12.67 -2.57 -12.72
CA VAL A 261 11.67 -1.66 -12.17
C VAL A 261 11.23 -2.22 -10.83
N MET A 262 11.10 -1.34 -9.84
CA MET A 262 10.69 -1.69 -8.49
C MET A 262 9.58 -0.75 -8.03
N SER A 263 8.60 -1.31 -7.31
CA SER A 263 7.55 -0.58 -6.64
C SER A 263 8.11 0.53 -5.73
N ALA A 264 7.49 1.72 -5.82
CA ALA A 264 7.86 2.90 -5.02
C ALA A 264 7.79 2.60 -3.51
N TRP A 265 6.81 1.81 -3.08
CA TRP A 265 6.68 1.41 -1.69
C TRP A 265 7.87 0.59 -1.18
N ARG A 266 8.42 -0.30 -2.03
CA ARG A 266 9.60 -1.10 -1.70
C ARG A 266 10.86 -0.24 -1.68
N ILE A 267 10.99 0.67 -2.64
CA ILE A 267 12.11 1.62 -2.74
C ILE A 267 12.15 2.50 -1.50
N ALA A 268 11.00 2.94 -0.97
CA ALA A 268 10.94 3.79 0.21
C ALA A 268 11.68 3.17 1.41
N GLY A 269 11.47 1.88 1.68
CA GLY A 269 12.17 1.19 2.76
C GLY A 269 13.69 1.09 2.53
N ILE A 270 14.12 0.93 1.27
CA ILE A 270 15.56 0.94 0.91
C ILE A 270 16.15 2.33 1.17
N VAL A 271 15.46 3.39 0.71
CA VAL A 271 15.92 4.77 0.89
C VAL A 271 15.97 5.16 2.37
N HIS A 272 14.96 4.79 3.17
CA HIS A 272 14.99 4.98 4.62
C HIS A 272 16.23 4.33 5.26
N ALA A 273 16.60 3.12 4.82
CA ALA A 273 17.76 2.41 5.34
C ALA A 273 19.09 3.06 4.92
N LEU A 274 19.21 3.48 3.65
CA LEU A 274 20.39 4.14 3.11
C LEU A 274 20.63 5.50 3.77
N GLU A 275 19.55 6.24 4.01
CA GLU A 275 19.58 7.56 4.64
C GLU A 275 19.69 7.51 6.17
N GLY A 276 19.51 6.33 6.77
CA GLY A 276 19.54 6.15 8.23
C GLY A 276 18.44 6.93 8.95
N TRP A 277 17.29 7.14 8.32
CA TRP A 277 16.18 7.87 8.96
C TRP A 277 15.57 7.05 10.08
N ASP A 278 15.73 7.52 11.31
CA ASP A 278 15.18 6.90 12.53
C ASP A 278 13.72 7.29 12.74
N VAL A 279 12.86 6.98 11.76
CA VAL A 279 11.43 7.28 11.83
C VAL A 279 10.62 6.10 11.29
N HIS A 280 9.46 5.86 11.90
CA HIS A 280 8.45 4.98 11.33
C HIS A 280 7.66 5.72 10.25
N GLU A 281 7.35 5.00 9.17
CA GLU A 281 6.35 5.42 8.18
C GLU A 281 5.27 4.33 8.15
N CYS A 282 4.30 4.45 9.06
CA CYS A 282 3.25 3.46 9.26
C CYS A 282 1.98 4.13 9.79
N GLY A 283 0.84 3.46 9.68
CA GLY A 283 -0.45 4.06 10.06
C GLY A 283 -0.76 5.28 9.22
N ASP A 284 -1.24 6.33 9.89
CA ASP A 284 -1.51 7.64 9.26
C ASP A 284 -0.25 8.52 9.11
N MET A 285 0.90 8.09 9.65
CA MET A 285 2.14 8.85 9.54
C MET A 285 2.65 8.82 8.10
N MET A 286 2.86 10.00 7.53
CA MET A 286 3.52 10.21 6.25
C MET A 286 4.90 10.82 6.48
N PHE A 287 5.90 10.34 5.75
CA PHE A 287 7.20 10.97 5.71
C PHE A 287 7.19 12.19 4.75
N ASN A 288 8.22 13.03 4.82
CA ASN A 288 8.31 14.20 3.95
C ASN A 288 8.46 13.76 2.48
N ILE A 289 7.42 14.05 1.69
CA ILE A 289 7.27 13.62 0.27
C ILE A 289 8.41 14.15 -0.60
N GLU A 290 8.77 15.43 -0.45
CA GLU A 290 9.86 16.02 -1.25
C GLU A 290 11.22 15.45 -0.85
N LYS A 291 11.46 15.27 0.46
CA LYS A 291 12.72 14.71 0.96
C LYS A 291 12.94 13.28 0.45
N ILE A 292 11.93 12.41 0.53
CA ILE A 292 12.06 11.03 0.05
C ILE A 292 12.17 10.95 -1.47
N TRP A 293 11.50 11.85 -2.19
CA TRP A 293 11.66 11.99 -3.63
C TRP A 293 13.11 12.31 -4.00
N GLN A 294 13.68 13.39 -3.44
CA GLN A 294 15.05 13.79 -3.75
C GLN A 294 16.08 12.72 -3.36
N ALA A 295 15.93 12.11 -2.18
CA ALA A 295 16.81 11.02 -1.76
C ALA A 295 16.71 9.81 -2.71
N SER A 296 15.51 9.45 -3.18
CA SER A 296 15.35 8.35 -4.14
C SER A 296 16.10 8.61 -5.45
N LEU A 297 16.05 9.84 -5.97
CA LEU A 297 16.79 10.24 -7.17
C LEU A 297 18.31 10.21 -6.94
N GLN A 298 18.78 10.69 -5.78
CA GLN A 298 20.20 10.68 -5.41
C GLN A 298 20.78 9.26 -5.31
N HIS A 299 19.98 8.31 -4.81
CA HIS A 299 20.35 6.88 -4.78
C HIS A 299 20.15 6.16 -6.13
N GLY A 300 19.85 6.91 -7.19
CA GLY A 300 19.81 6.43 -8.57
C GLY A 300 18.51 5.71 -8.95
N PHE A 301 17.45 5.84 -8.15
CA PHE A 301 16.12 5.43 -8.56
C PHE A 301 15.52 6.51 -9.46
N HIS A 302 15.04 6.14 -10.65
CA HIS A 302 14.56 7.12 -11.63
C HIS A 302 13.09 6.88 -12.01
N PRO A 303 12.28 7.93 -12.20
CA PRO A 303 10.88 7.77 -12.58
C PRO A 303 10.75 7.05 -13.93
N LEU A 304 9.68 6.28 -14.09
CA LEU A 304 9.37 5.66 -15.38
C LEU A 304 8.91 6.75 -16.35
N MET A 305 9.70 7.05 -17.37
CA MET A 305 9.24 7.90 -18.46
C MET A 305 8.17 7.16 -19.26
N MET A 306 7.03 7.82 -19.51
CA MET A 306 6.13 7.36 -20.56
C MET A 306 6.86 7.37 -21.89
N PRO A 307 6.64 6.39 -22.76
CA PRO A 307 6.94 6.57 -24.18
C PRO A 307 6.24 7.85 -24.64
N GLN A 308 6.99 8.79 -25.20
CA GLN A 308 6.42 10.03 -25.72
C GLN A 308 5.29 9.67 -26.67
N THR A 309 4.06 10.12 -26.38
CA THR A 309 3.02 10.15 -27.40
C THR A 309 3.50 11.03 -28.54
N PRO A 310 3.35 10.63 -29.81
CA PRO A 310 3.55 11.54 -30.93
C PRO A 310 2.72 12.79 -30.65
N SER A 311 3.33 13.96 -30.80
CA SER A 311 2.66 15.25 -30.72
C SER A 311 1.34 15.17 -31.49
N LEU A 312 0.22 15.33 -30.78
CA LEU A 312 -1.07 15.58 -31.39
C LEU A 312 -1.00 16.99 -32.00
N ASN A 313 -0.48 17.07 -33.22
CA ASN A 313 -0.73 18.17 -34.13
C ASN A 313 -2.12 17.99 -34.75
#